data_AF-A0A348B221-F1
#
_entry.id   AF-A0A348B221-F1
#
_cell.length_a   1.000
_cell.length_b   1.000
_cell.length_c   1.000
_cell.angle_alpha   90.00
_cell.angle_beta   90.00
_cell.angle_gamma   90.00
#
_symmetry.space_group_name_H-M   'P 1'
#
loop_
_entity.id
_entity.type
_entity.pdbx_description
1 polymer ?
#
loop_
_entity_poly.entity_id
_entity_poly.type
_entity_poly.pdbx_seq_one_letter_code
_entity_poly.pdbx_strand_id
1 'polypeptide(L)'
;MGEVGKALGVEMAEIYGTTSPTHRGRPPARVIKVRDADDAVQASELSPVPRYEYSRGVEGEKVADFVELRGVKDLGDRMEVLAGTLWREVLHLNPEVWGNADFSVGGSVYFRDAGFGFNEFGTIDRRVEVKSFVEGKLVEGKYAGGLVYSVTLRKESKDVVHVFKTGNLRELLATVASWYSSSVPPFRDVTLWRGGEWTLSVSYPRTREVLVRAMVSGMPEGKPPIEEISFPHGSRYFGFTSVQRVLERADDLESASRAFLRFSKAGVAISIYYDGRKAPPAWISLADYSSPEVNFDTMGCVMCGRCVYVCPHVQQRSSPAFSPLGVYSLMGTGREGEVSNCHMCGMCESVCPANLKIREILRKHATPKWTGNLRYAVRAVRERSVVITPISAGLWEYALRAVKFLHGKGVNAGMVTLDVDVKDLVLGRLDTRTLSKELAGVGEIITITPEEYEYLKPLAREMVIEVNSLESYLGIDLSGRSVHVPCFSGGRNFKACSMGFLDMLNDEGGSKVIEAEASLCPIAAATMGVKNLMDLAGVQLDDTVFTRLIEGIDSVQARFGELRRDAQWYAEVDGTIHLKFLKALVAPLIKSVSLTEALQLWFNRDRISAPEELKGALLDVLRERLGASP
;
A
#
# COMPACT_ATOMS: atom_id res chain seq x y z
N MET A 1 -20.64 -17.71 5.06
CA MET A 1 -19.57 -18.08 4.10
C MET A 1 -20.11 -18.58 2.74
N GLY A 2 -21.38 -18.32 2.36
CA GLY A 2 -22.03 -19.02 1.22
C GLY A 2 -22.03 -18.32 -0.16
N GLU A 3 -21.97 -16.99 -0.22
CA GLU A 3 -21.99 -16.25 -1.50
C GLU A 3 -20.69 -15.46 -1.75
N VAL A 4 -20.15 -14.79 -0.73
CA VAL A 4 -18.88 -14.06 -0.80
C VAL A 4 -17.71 -14.99 -1.17
N GLY A 5 -17.71 -16.23 -0.67
CA GLY A 5 -16.65 -17.21 -1.00
C GLY A 5 -16.67 -17.69 -2.45
N LYS A 6 -17.84 -17.72 -3.10
CA LYS A 6 -17.95 -18.03 -4.55
C LYS A 6 -17.48 -16.86 -5.40
N ALA A 7 -17.85 -15.62 -5.04
CA ALA A 7 -17.38 -14.42 -5.73
C ALA A 7 -15.86 -14.27 -5.68
N LEU A 8 -15.27 -14.46 -4.49
CA LEU A 8 -13.81 -14.48 -4.29
C LEU A 8 -13.11 -15.54 -5.15
N GLY A 9 -13.73 -16.70 -5.34
CA GLY A 9 -13.18 -17.78 -6.17
C GLY A 9 -13.05 -17.38 -7.65
N VAL A 10 -14.04 -16.68 -8.19
CA VAL A 10 -14.02 -16.23 -9.60
C VAL A 10 -13.01 -15.10 -9.80
N GLU A 11 -12.97 -14.12 -8.89
CA GLU A 11 -12.00 -13.02 -8.97
C GLU A 11 -10.55 -13.51 -8.92
N MET A 12 -10.27 -14.47 -8.04
CA MET A 12 -8.96 -15.10 -7.93
C MET A 12 -8.59 -15.87 -9.19
N ALA A 13 -9.52 -16.61 -9.79
CA ALA A 13 -9.31 -17.26 -11.06
C ALA A 13 -8.93 -16.23 -12.15
N GLU A 14 -9.65 -15.11 -12.26
CA GLU A 14 -9.34 -14.10 -13.28
C GLU A 14 -7.94 -13.48 -13.13
N ILE A 15 -7.46 -13.27 -11.89
CA ILE A 15 -6.07 -12.86 -11.66
C ILE A 15 -5.10 -13.91 -12.20
N TYR A 16 -5.30 -15.18 -11.85
CA TYR A 16 -4.38 -16.24 -12.26
C TYR A 16 -4.50 -16.63 -13.74
N GLY A 17 -5.60 -16.29 -14.41
CA GLY A 17 -5.71 -16.32 -15.87
C GLY A 17 -4.81 -15.28 -16.55
N THR A 18 -4.38 -14.23 -15.84
CA THR A 18 -3.42 -13.26 -16.38
C THR A 18 -2.00 -13.85 -16.28
N THR A 19 -1.42 -14.26 -17.41
CA THR A 19 -0.11 -14.96 -17.46
C THR A 19 1.05 -14.02 -17.76
N SER A 20 0.79 -12.91 -18.47
CA SER A 20 1.72 -11.80 -18.69
C SER A 20 0.94 -10.49 -18.83
N PRO A 21 1.61 -9.31 -18.85
CA PRO A 21 0.94 -8.00 -18.96
C PRO A 21 0.01 -7.89 -20.18
N THR A 22 0.28 -8.67 -21.23
CA THR A 22 -0.44 -8.64 -22.51
C THR A 22 -1.11 -9.96 -22.86
N HIS A 23 -0.97 -11.00 -22.02
CA HIS A 23 -1.60 -12.28 -22.25
C HIS A 23 -2.57 -12.64 -21.12
N ARG A 24 -3.85 -12.64 -21.47
CA ARG A 24 -4.92 -13.19 -20.64
C ARG A 24 -5.29 -14.57 -21.18
N GLY A 25 -4.85 -15.59 -20.46
CA GLY A 25 -5.32 -16.96 -20.67
C GLY A 25 -6.70 -17.15 -20.05
N ARG A 26 -7.23 -18.37 -20.17
CA ARG A 26 -8.48 -18.76 -19.53
C ARG A 26 -8.34 -18.73 -18.01
N PRO A 27 -9.31 -18.14 -17.28
CA PRO A 27 -9.35 -18.27 -15.83
C PRO A 27 -9.36 -19.77 -15.44
N PRO A 28 -8.50 -20.21 -14.51
CA PRO A 28 -8.50 -21.60 -14.04
C PRO A 28 -9.83 -21.94 -13.37
N ALA A 29 -10.31 -23.16 -13.58
CA ALA A 29 -11.46 -23.69 -12.88
C ALA A 29 -11.21 -23.85 -11.37
N ARG A 30 -9.94 -24.04 -10.96
CA ARG A 30 -9.57 -24.21 -9.55
C ARG A 30 -8.23 -23.57 -9.23
N VAL A 31 -8.18 -22.83 -8.12
CA VAL A 31 -6.95 -22.30 -7.53
C VAL A 31 -6.76 -22.96 -6.16
N ILE A 32 -5.57 -23.49 -5.91
CA ILE A 32 -5.20 -24.20 -4.68
C ILE A 32 -4.08 -23.40 -4.01
N LYS A 33 -4.38 -22.79 -2.87
CA LYS A 33 -3.38 -22.04 -2.10
C LYS A 33 -2.45 -23.01 -1.39
N VAL A 34 -1.14 -22.86 -1.56
CA VAL A 34 -0.12 -23.70 -0.93
C VAL A 34 0.55 -22.91 0.20
N ARG A 35 0.28 -23.30 1.45
CA ARG A 35 0.85 -22.65 2.65
C ARG A 35 1.88 -23.52 3.36
N ASP A 36 1.77 -24.83 3.18
CA ASP A 36 2.62 -25.83 3.80
C ASP A 36 2.78 -27.06 2.89
N ALA A 37 3.46 -28.09 3.41
CA ALA A 37 3.73 -29.31 2.66
C ALA A 37 2.46 -30.14 2.38
N ASP A 38 1.46 -30.10 3.26
CA ASP A 38 0.22 -30.87 3.10
C ASP A 38 -0.63 -30.27 1.98
N ASP A 39 -0.73 -28.94 1.93
CA ASP A 39 -1.35 -28.23 0.79
C ASP A 39 -0.60 -28.57 -0.52
N ALA A 40 0.72 -28.68 -0.49
CA ALA A 40 1.54 -28.99 -1.66
C ALA A 40 1.34 -30.43 -2.17
N VAL A 41 1.19 -31.41 -1.27
CA VAL A 41 0.82 -32.80 -1.60
C VAL A 41 -0.53 -32.83 -2.32
N GLN A 42 -1.56 -32.25 -1.69
CA GLN A 42 -2.92 -32.21 -2.24
C GLN A 42 -2.97 -31.48 -3.59
N ALA A 43 -2.23 -30.37 -3.72
CA ALA A 43 -2.10 -29.68 -4.98
C ALA A 43 -1.48 -30.61 -6.03
N SER A 44 -0.36 -31.25 -5.73
CA SER A 44 0.38 -32.07 -6.68
C SER A 44 -0.40 -33.27 -7.22
N GLU A 45 -1.28 -33.90 -6.43
CA GLU A 45 -2.14 -35.01 -6.87
C GLU A 45 -3.08 -34.60 -8.02
N LEU A 46 -3.40 -33.31 -8.13
CA LEU A 46 -4.31 -32.78 -9.13
C LEU A 46 -3.61 -32.35 -10.42
N SER A 47 -2.27 -32.45 -10.48
CA SER A 47 -1.42 -31.99 -11.58
C SER A 47 -1.68 -30.55 -12.05
N PRO A 48 -1.65 -29.55 -11.15
CA PRO A 48 -1.87 -28.14 -11.49
C PRO A 48 -0.62 -27.50 -12.12
N VAL A 49 -0.80 -26.37 -12.78
CA VAL A 49 0.31 -25.47 -13.12
C VAL A 49 0.65 -24.59 -11.90
N PRO A 50 1.94 -24.31 -11.61
CA PRO A 50 2.29 -23.48 -10.46
C PRO A 50 2.25 -21.99 -10.77
N ARG A 51 1.98 -21.19 -9.72
CA ARG A 51 2.18 -19.75 -9.67
C ARG A 51 3.04 -19.39 -8.46
N TYR A 52 4.29 -19.02 -8.69
CA TYR A 52 5.23 -18.68 -7.62
C TYR A 52 5.31 -17.18 -7.33
N GLU A 53 4.96 -16.35 -8.30
CA GLU A 53 4.90 -14.90 -8.16
C GLU A 53 3.85 -14.30 -9.11
N TYR A 54 3.52 -13.02 -8.93
CA TYR A 54 2.53 -12.35 -9.79
C TYR A 54 3.05 -12.00 -11.19
N SER A 55 4.36 -11.78 -11.35
CA SER A 55 4.93 -11.28 -12.60
C SER A 55 4.93 -12.29 -13.74
N ARG A 56 4.87 -13.59 -13.45
CA ARG A 56 4.94 -14.66 -14.46
C ARG A 56 4.01 -15.80 -14.07
N GLY A 57 3.49 -16.51 -15.07
CA GLY A 57 2.68 -17.69 -14.86
C GLY A 57 2.50 -18.50 -16.15
N VAL A 58 1.86 -19.65 -16.02
CA VAL A 58 1.49 -20.53 -17.13
C VAL A 58 -0.03 -20.70 -17.10
N GLU A 59 -0.64 -20.84 -18.27
CA GLU A 59 -2.08 -21.12 -18.38
C GLU A 59 -2.37 -22.57 -17.97
N GLY A 60 -3.47 -22.79 -17.26
CA GLY A 60 -3.93 -24.13 -16.91
C GLY A 60 -5.28 -24.11 -16.19
N GLU A 61 -6.03 -25.21 -16.29
CA GLU A 61 -7.35 -25.38 -15.65
C GLU A 61 -7.28 -25.42 -14.12
N LYS A 62 -6.12 -25.77 -13.56
CA LYS A 62 -5.87 -25.83 -12.13
C LYS A 62 -4.55 -25.12 -11.83
N VAL A 63 -4.57 -24.21 -10.88
CA VAL A 63 -3.38 -23.45 -10.46
C VAL A 63 -3.04 -23.78 -9.01
N ALA A 64 -1.77 -24.04 -8.73
CA ALA A 64 -1.22 -24.08 -7.39
C ALA A 64 -0.54 -22.74 -7.08
N ASP A 65 -1.09 -21.99 -6.14
CA ASP A 65 -0.63 -20.67 -5.73
C ASP A 65 0.38 -20.78 -4.59
N PHE A 66 1.65 -20.54 -4.91
CA PHE A 66 2.80 -20.55 -4.00
C PHE A 66 3.23 -19.13 -3.59
N VAL A 67 2.53 -18.07 -3.99
CA VAL A 67 3.00 -16.69 -3.85
C VAL A 67 3.26 -16.30 -2.38
N GLU A 68 2.47 -16.87 -1.46
CA GLU A 68 2.60 -16.67 -0.01
C GLU A 68 3.53 -17.68 0.68
N LEU A 69 3.97 -18.75 -0.02
CA LEU A 69 4.91 -19.73 0.52
C LEU A 69 6.33 -19.16 0.53
N ARG A 70 6.63 -18.32 1.53
CA ARG A 70 7.87 -17.57 1.67
C ARG A 70 8.59 -17.85 2.95
N GLY A 71 9.91 -17.80 2.90
CA GLY A 71 10.77 -17.98 4.05
C GLY A 71 12.13 -18.53 3.65
N VAL A 72 13.10 -18.28 4.53
CA VAL A 72 14.46 -18.77 4.38
C VAL A 72 14.87 -19.44 5.67
N LYS A 73 15.40 -20.65 5.56
CA LYS A 73 16.04 -21.39 6.64
C LYS A 73 17.54 -21.40 6.38
N ASP A 74 18.30 -20.78 7.26
CA ASP A 74 19.76 -20.83 7.21
C ASP A 74 20.26 -22.22 7.63
N LEU A 75 21.12 -22.82 6.82
CA LEU A 75 21.75 -24.13 7.05
C LEU A 75 23.27 -24.02 7.17
N GLY A 76 23.82 -22.83 7.41
CA GLY A 76 25.26 -22.57 7.49
C GLY A 76 25.84 -22.16 6.14
N ASP A 77 26.54 -23.07 5.45
CA ASP A 77 27.11 -22.86 4.11
C ASP A 77 26.05 -22.93 3.00
N ARG A 78 24.83 -23.34 3.35
CA ARG A 78 23.65 -23.39 2.49
C ARG A 78 22.48 -22.67 3.13
N MET A 79 21.43 -22.48 2.35
CA MET A 79 20.13 -22.00 2.79
C MET A 79 19.04 -22.79 2.06
N GLU A 80 17.97 -23.12 2.77
CA GLU A 80 16.75 -23.64 2.17
C GLU A 80 15.74 -22.50 2.04
N VAL A 81 15.29 -22.23 0.81
CA VAL A 81 14.42 -21.11 0.48
C VAL A 81 13.08 -21.65 -0.02
N LEU A 82 11.98 -21.20 0.58
CA LEU A 82 10.64 -21.57 0.12
C LEU A 82 10.35 -20.98 -1.26
N ALA A 83 9.62 -21.73 -2.10
CA ALA A 83 9.53 -21.48 -3.53
C ALA A 83 9.00 -20.09 -3.92
N GLY A 84 8.06 -19.52 -3.16
CA GLY A 84 7.47 -18.20 -3.42
C GLY A 84 8.33 -17.00 -2.98
N THR A 85 9.47 -17.24 -2.32
CA THR A 85 10.37 -16.18 -1.83
C THR A 85 11.03 -15.48 -3.02
N LEU A 86 11.00 -14.15 -3.08
CA LEU A 86 11.61 -13.37 -4.16
C LEU A 86 13.13 -13.26 -3.99
N TRP A 87 13.89 -13.23 -5.09
CA TRP A 87 15.35 -13.08 -5.04
C TRP A 87 15.80 -11.87 -4.22
N ARG A 88 15.11 -10.73 -4.30
CA ARG A 88 15.40 -9.53 -3.49
C ARG A 88 15.42 -9.81 -1.99
N GLU A 89 14.60 -10.75 -1.52
CA GLU A 89 14.51 -11.13 -0.12
C GLU A 89 15.70 -12.01 0.31
N VAL A 90 16.44 -12.61 -0.63
CA VAL A 90 17.50 -13.58 -0.34
C VAL A 90 18.90 -13.07 -0.72
N LEU A 91 19.02 -12.08 -1.62
CA LEU A 91 20.31 -11.56 -2.10
C LEU A 91 21.27 -11.13 -0.97
N HIS A 92 20.73 -10.61 0.14
CA HIS A 92 21.52 -10.20 1.30
C HIS A 92 22.21 -11.37 2.03
N LEU A 93 21.78 -12.61 1.79
CA LEU A 93 22.37 -13.84 2.32
C LEU A 93 23.49 -14.40 1.42
N ASN A 94 23.90 -13.63 0.41
CA ASN A 94 24.98 -13.94 -0.52
C ASN A 94 24.83 -15.31 -1.21
N PRO A 95 23.70 -15.60 -1.89
CA PRO A 95 23.52 -16.86 -2.59
C PRO A 95 24.57 -17.03 -3.69
N GLU A 96 24.97 -18.27 -4.00
CA GLU A 96 25.96 -18.57 -5.03
C GLU A 96 25.46 -18.26 -6.45
N VAL A 97 24.14 -18.36 -6.66
CA VAL A 97 23.43 -18.08 -7.91
C VAL A 97 22.17 -17.29 -7.59
N TRP A 98 21.76 -16.39 -8.48
CA TRP A 98 20.55 -15.59 -8.31
C TRP A 98 19.99 -15.08 -9.63
N GLY A 99 18.68 -14.87 -9.69
CA GLY A 99 17.96 -14.37 -10.87
C GLY A 99 17.61 -12.89 -10.78
N ASN A 100 16.59 -12.50 -11.55
CA ASN A 100 15.94 -11.20 -11.45
C ASN A 100 15.36 -11.01 -10.05
N ALA A 101 15.61 -9.86 -9.41
CA ALA A 101 15.27 -9.60 -8.02
C ALA A 101 13.77 -9.69 -7.71
N ASP A 102 12.90 -9.48 -8.71
CA ASP A 102 11.45 -9.52 -8.54
C ASP A 102 10.82 -10.88 -8.92
N PHE A 103 11.65 -11.85 -9.31
CA PHE A 103 11.22 -13.24 -9.54
C PHE A 103 11.39 -14.06 -8.27
N SER A 104 10.58 -15.10 -8.11
CA SER A 104 10.73 -16.05 -7.02
C SER A 104 11.86 -17.06 -7.28
N VAL A 105 12.46 -17.56 -6.21
CA VAL A 105 13.52 -18.60 -6.31
C VAL A 105 12.96 -19.89 -6.92
N GLY A 106 11.77 -20.32 -6.51
CA GLY A 106 11.12 -21.51 -7.06
C GLY A 106 10.69 -21.34 -8.51
N GLY A 107 10.12 -20.17 -8.85
CA GLY A 107 9.80 -19.80 -10.22
C GLY A 107 11.02 -19.79 -11.13
N SER A 108 12.16 -19.28 -10.66
CA SER A 108 13.41 -19.33 -11.43
C SER A 108 13.88 -20.75 -11.75
N VAL A 109 13.69 -21.70 -10.83
CA VAL A 109 13.97 -23.12 -11.11
C VAL A 109 12.97 -23.68 -12.13
N TYR A 110 11.67 -23.46 -11.90
CA TYR A 110 10.60 -23.96 -12.75
C TYR A 110 10.73 -23.48 -14.20
N PHE A 111 10.98 -22.18 -14.39
CA PHE A 111 11.15 -21.54 -15.69
C PHE A 111 12.57 -21.66 -16.27
N ARG A 112 13.50 -22.30 -15.55
CA ARG A 112 14.90 -22.50 -15.94
C ARG A 112 15.61 -21.18 -16.28
N ASP A 113 15.45 -20.20 -15.40
CA ASP A 113 16.00 -18.86 -15.61
C ASP A 113 17.54 -18.89 -15.72
N ALA A 114 18.04 -18.00 -16.56
CA ALA A 114 19.44 -17.63 -16.59
C ALA A 114 19.67 -16.43 -15.66
N GLY A 115 20.53 -16.63 -14.66
CA GLY A 115 20.86 -15.62 -13.66
C GLY A 115 22.37 -15.42 -13.54
N PHE A 116 22.81 -14.85 -12.42
CA PHE A 116 24.21 -14.82 -12.06
C PHE A 116 24.79 -16.24 -11.97
N GLY A 117 25.95 -16.45 -12.59
CA GLY A 117 26.59 -17.75 -12.67
C GLY A 117 26.19 -18.54 -13.92
N PHE A 118 25.41 -17.95 -14.83
CA PHE A 118 24.93 -18.61 -16.04
C PHE A 118 26.08 -19.10 -16.94
N ASN A 119 27.21 -18.39 -16.99
CA ASN A 119 28.37 -18.84 -17.77
C ASN A 119 28.95 -20.15 -17.23
N GLU A 120 29.09 -20.26 -15.89
CA GLU A 120 29.73 -21.41 -15.24
C GLU A 120 28.77 -22.60 -15.05
N PHE A 121 27.53 -22.33 -14.69
CA PHE A 121 26.57 -23.35 -14.25
C PHE A 121 25.41 -23.59 -15.22
N GLY A 122 25.21 -22.69 -16.19
CA GLY A 122 24.02 -22.68 -17.03
C GLY A 122 22.78 -22.19 -16.28
N THR A 123 21.62 -22.71 -16.66
CA THR A 123 20.34 -22.38 -16.03
C THR A 123 20.29 -22.87 -14.58
N ILE A 124 19.55 -22.15 -13.74
CA ILE A 124 19.58 -22.36 -12.29
C ILE A 124 19.18 -23.77 -11.84
N ASP A 125 18.26 -24.42 -12.55
CA ASP A 125 17.80 -25.79 -12.28
C ASP A 125 18.92 -26.83 -12.30
N ARG A 126 20.04 -26.53 -12.96
CA ARG A 126 21.23 -27.40 -13.03
C ARG A 126 22.18 -27.23 -11.85
N ARG A 127 22.03 -26.16 -11.07
CA ARG A 127 22.96 -25.79 -9.99
C ARG A 127 22.42 -26.09 -8.59
N VAL A 128 21.10 -26.13 -8.44
CA VAL A 128 20.45 -26.18 -7.12
C VAL A 128 19.86 -27.57 -6.85
N GLU A 129 19.69 -27.87 -5.57
CA GLU A 129 18.87 -29.00 -5.11
C GLU A 129 17.49 -28.46 -4.75
N VAL A 130 16.44 -29.22 -5.01
CA VAL A 130 15.06 -28.84 -4.71
C VAL A 130 14.34 -29.94 -3.96
N LYS A 131 13.35 -29.52 -3.18
CA LYS A 131 12.23 -30.36 -2.78
C LYS A 131 11.07 -30.04 -3.71
N SER A 132 10.57 -31.04 -4.41
CA SER A 132 9.45 -30.91 -5.35
C SER A 132 8.40 -31.98 -5.12
N PHE A 133 7.13 -31.65 -5.36
CA PHE A 133 6.05 -32.63 -5.33
C PHE A 133 5.66 -33.07 -6.73
N VAL A 134 5.61 -34.39 -6.93
CA VAL A 134 5.18 -35.04 -8.17
C VAL A 134 4.14 -36.09 -7.80
N GLU A 135 2.92 -35.95 -8.33
CA GLU A 135 1.79 -36.86 -8.05
C GLU A 135 1.61 -37.16 -6.55
N GLY A 136 1.70 -36.12 -5.71
CA GLY A 136 1.53 -36.23 -4.25
C GLY A 136 2.76 -36.72 -3.49
N LYS A 137 3.85 -37.09 -4.19
CA LYS A 137 5.08 -37.58 -3.56
C LYS A 137 6.17 -36.51 -3.51
N LEU A 138 6.81 -36.39 -2.35
CA LEU A 138 8.00 -35.56 -2.20
C LEU A 138 9.19 -36.22 -2.90
N VAL A 139 9.86 -35.45 -3.77
CA VAL A 139 11.09 -35.79 -4.45
C VAL A 139 12.15 -34.77 -4.06
N GLU A 140 13.32 -35.25 -3.65
CA GLU A 140 14.45 -34.40 -3.29
C GLU A 140 15.64 -34.63 -4.23
N GLY A 141 16.35 -33.56 -4.58
CA GLY A 141 17.57 -33.63 -5.38
C GLY A 141 17.54 -32.66 -6.56
N LYS A 142 18.08 -33.07 -7.72
CA LYS A 142 18.04 -32.23 -8.93
C LYS A 142 16.61 -32.08 -9.42
N TYR A 143 16.27 -30.89 -9.90
CA TYR A 143 14.94 -30.64 -10.42
C TYR A 143 14.64 -31.50 -11.65
N ALA A 144 13.60 -32.35 -11.54
CA ALA A 144 13.16 -33.27 -12.58
C ALA A 144 11.71 -33.02 -13.02
N GLY A 145 11.12 -31.89 -12.61
CA GLY A 145 9.72 -31.54 -12.85
C GLY A 145 8.89 -31.53 -11.55
N GLY A 146 7.59 -31.24 -11.69
CA GLY A 146 6.66 -31.13 -10.57
C GLY A 146 6.60 -29.73 -9.94
N LEU A 147 5.93 -29.65 -8.79
CA LEU A 147 5.77 -28.41 -8.04
C LEU A 147 6.98 -28.21 -7.12
N VAL A 148 7.86 -27.26 -7.46
CA VAL A 148 8.95 -26.83 -6.58
C VAL A 148 8.37 -26.29 -5.27
N TYR A 149 8.76 -26.87 -4.14
CA TYR A 149 8.32 -26.46 -2.80
C TYR A 149 9.39 -25.62 -2.08
N SER A 150 10.64 -26.09 -2.12
CA SER A 150 11.78 -25.34 -1.62
C SER A 150 13.02 -25.60 -2.48
N VAL A 151 13.96 -24.65 -2.43
CA VAL A 151 15.22 -24.67 -3.17
C VAL A 151 16.36 -24.52 -2.19
N THR A 152 17.30 -25.45 -2.22
CA THR A 152 18.53 -25.39 -1.45
C THR A 152 19.60 -24.68 -2.27
N LEU A 153 20.03 -23.51 -1.79
CA LEU A 153 21.07 -22.68 -2.38
C LEU A 153 22.35 -22.78 -1.55
N ARG A 154 23.50 -22.80 -2.21
CA ARG A 154 24.79 -22.57 -1.55
C ARG A 154 24.98 -21.08 -1.30
N LYS A 155 25.68 -20.73 -0.22
CA LYS A 155 26.19 -19.37 -0.02
C LYS A 155 27.54 -19.23 -0.71
N GLU A 156 27.78 -18.06 -1.28
CA GLU A 156 29.09 -17.73 -1.79
C GLU A 156 30.04 -17.41 -0.63
N SER A 157 31.13 -18.15 -0.54
CA SER A 157 32.17 -17.98 0.49
C SER A 157 33.49 -17.47 -0.07
N LYS A 158 33.67 -17.49 -1.39
CA LYS A 158 34.83 -16.96 -2.08
C LYS A 158 34.64 -15.47 -2.31
N ASP A 159 35.76 -14.75 -2.31
CA ASP A 159 35.80 -13.38 -2.80
C ASP A 159 35.56 -13.39 -4.32
N VAL A 160 34.38 -12.93 -4.74
CA VAL A 160 34.01 -12.81 -6.15
C VAL A 160 34.26 -11.38 -6.59
N VAL A 161 35.15 -11.25 -7.56
CA VAL A 161 35.47 -9.99 -8.21
C VAL A 161 34.44 -9.70 -9.28
N HIS A 162 33.99 -8.46 -9.38
CA HIS A 162 33.13 -7.98 -10.45
C HIS A 162 33.82 -6.80 -11.13
N VAL A 163 34.04 -6.89 -12.43
CA VAL A 163 34.72 -5.83 -13.21
C VAL A 163 33.90 -5.46 -14.44
N PHE A 164 34.07 -4.21 -14.89
CA PHE A 164 33.17 -3.58 -15.85
C PHE A 164 33.90 -2.91 -17.00
N LYS A 165 33.27 -2.89 -18.18
CA LYS A 165 33.69 -2.08 -19.33
C LYS A 165 32.47 -1.48 -20.01
N THR A 166 32.40 -0.15 -20.05
CA THR A 166 31.39 0.56 -20.84
C THR A 166 31.88 0.76 -22.28
N GLY A 167 30.96 0.86 -23.23
CA GLY A 167 31.32 1.11 -24.63
C GLY A 167 30.16 0.88 -25.59
N ASN A 168 30.48 0.88 -26.89
CA ASN A 168 29.51 0.57 -27.93
C ASN A 168 29.13 -0.93 -27.91
N LEU A 169 27.85 -1.25 -28.12
CA LEU A 169 27.36 -2.63 -28.10
C LEU A 169 28.15 -3.56 -29.03
N ARG A 170 28.43 -3.13 -30.27
CA ARG A 170 29.11 -3.97 -31.27
C ARG A 170 30.54 -4.28 -30.85
N GLU A 171 31.25 -3.32 -30.28
CA GLU A 171 32.63 -3.51 -29.77
C GLU A 171 32.66 -4.46 -28.57
N LEU A 172 31.71 -4.29 -27.64
CA LEU A 172 31.60 -5.16 -26.47
C LEU A 172 31.21 -6.59 -26.88
N LEU A 173 30.27 -6.75 -27.82
CA LEU A 173 29.90 -8.05 -28.36
C LEU A 173 31.06 -8.73 -29.09
N ALA A 174 31.84 -7.98 -29.88
CA ALA A 174 33.04 -8.52 -30.53
C ALA A 174 34.07 -9.01 -29.50
N THR A 175 34.24 -8.25 -28.40
CA THR A 175 35.08 -8.66 -27.27
C THR A 175 34.60 -9.98 -26.68
N VAL A 176 33.31 -10.07 -26.32
CA VAL A 176 32.72 -11.29 -25.74
C VAL A 176 32.84 -12.47 -26.72
N ALA A 177 32.51 -12.26 -28.00
CA ALA A 177 32.60 -13.30 -29.02
C ALA A 177 34.03 -13.86 -29.18
N SER A 178 35.05 -13.01 -29.09
CA SER A 178 36.45 -13.44 -29.13
C SER A 178 36.83 -14.35 -27.95
N TRP A 179 36.22 -14.16 -26.77
CA TRP A 179 36.47 -15.02 -25.62
C TRP A 179 35.90 -16.43 -25.78
N TYR A 180 34.80 -16.57 -26.54
CA TYR A 180 34.16 -17.85 -26.82
C TYR A 180 34.63 -18.51 -28.12
N SER A 181 35.51 -17.89 -28.91
CA SER A 181 35.93 -18.44 -30.21
C SER A 181 36.81 -19.69 -30.11
N SER A 182 37.55 -19.84 -29.01
CA SER A 182 38.56 -20.91 -28.84
C SER A 182 38.37 -21.76 -27.59
N SER A 183 37.75 -21.25 -26.53
CA SER A 183 37.52 -21.98 -25.27
C SER A 183 36.38 -21.35 -24.44
N VAL A 184 35.96 -22.00 -23.36
CA VAL A 184 35.05 -21.37 -22.38
C VAL A 184 35.87 -20.44 -21.48
N PRO A 185 35.57 -19.14 -21.41
CA PRO A 185 36.31 -18.24 -20.54
C PRO A 185 36.06 -18.61 -19.06
N PRO A 186 37.09 -18.56 -18.19
CA PRO A 186 37.00 -19.00 -16.78
C PRO A 186 36.28 -17.99 -15.88
N PHE A 187 35.34 -17.23 -16.45
CA PHE A 187 34.43 -16.37 -15.73
C PHE A 187 33.31 -17.19 -15.10
N ARG A 188 32.80 -16.65 -14.00
CA ARG A 188 31.59 -17.14 -13.37
C ARG A 188 30.35 -16.62 -14.07
N ASP A 189 30.37 -15.34 -14.40
CA ASP A 189 29.30 -14.65 -15.10
C ASP A 189 29.88 -13.73 -16.18
N VAL A 190 29.22 -13.68 -17.34
CA VAL A 190 29.53 -12.76 -18.43
C VAL A 190 28.22 -12.16 -18.88
N THR A 191 27.98 -10.90 -18.55
CA THR A 191 26.72 -10.22 -18.78
C THR A 191 26.95 -8.88 -19.46
N LEU A 192 26.35 -8.68 -20.63
CA LEU A 192 26.15 -7.33 -21.20
C LEU A 192 24.81 -6.80 -20.72
N TRP A 193 24.78 -5.57 -20.25
CA TRP A 193 23.54 -4.94 -19.83
C TRP A 193 23.48 -3.47 -20.22
N ARG A 194 22.26 -2.94 -20.32
CA ARG A 194 21.97 -1.55 -20.66
C ARG A 194 21.13 -0.93 -19.56
N GLY A 195 21.68 0.07 -18.86
CA GLY A 195 20.95 0.95 -17.93
C GLY A 195 21.16 2.44 -18.24
N GLY A 196 21.60 2.73 -19.46
CA GLY A 196 22.14 3.99 -19.94
C GLY A 196 23.03 3.65 -21.13
N GLU A 197 24.35 3.68 -20.93
CA GLU A 197 25.32 3.08 -21.84
C GLU A 197 25.36 1.54 -21.71
N TRP A 198 25.80 0.87 -22.77
CA TRP A 198 26.06 -0.56 -22.72
C TRP A 198 27.28 -0.86 -21.86
N THR A 199 27.14 -1.83 -20.98
CA THR A 199 28.18 -2.23 -20.03
C THR A 199 28.38 -3.74 -20.06
N LEU A 200 29.62 -4.17 -20.28
CA LEU A 200 30.08 -5.52 -20.04
C LEU A 200 30.45 -5.67 -18.58
N SER A 201 29.79 -6.60 -17.90
CA SER A 201 30.12 -7.04 -16.54
C SER A 201 30.61 -8.48 -16.61
N VAL A 202 31.78 -8.75 -16.05
CA VAL A 202 32.25 -10.11 -15.82
C VAL A 202 32.55 -10.32 -14.36
N SER A 203 32.33 -11.55 -13.89
CA SER A 203 32.67 -11.94 -12.52
C SER A 203 33.53 -13.19 -12.48
N TYR A 204 34.37 -13.29 -11.47
CA TYR A 204 35.21 -14.46 -11.24
C TYR A 204 35.65 -14.52 -9.77
N PRO A 205 35.84 -15.71 -9.18
CA PRO A 205 36.53 -15.81 -7.90
C PRO A 205 37.94 -15.22 -7.99
N ARG A 206 38.38 -14.46 -6.98
CA ARG A 206 39.73 -13.84 -6.92
C ARG A 206 40.86 -14.84 -7.21
N THR A 207 40.68 -16.10 -6.80
CA THR A 207 41.62 -17.19 -7.09
C THR A 207 41.83 -17.49 -8.58
N ARG A 208 40.92 -17.05 -9.46
CA ARG A 208 41.03 -17.17 -10.93
C ARG A 208 41.65 -15.95 -11.61
N GLU A 209 42.05 -14.93 -10.87
CA GLU A 209 42.47 -13.64 -11.45
C GLU A 209 43.60 -13.78 -12.48
N VAL A 210 44.57 -14.65 -12.22
CA VAL A 210 45.68 -14.93 -13.16
C VAL A 210 45.17 -15.47 -14.51
N LEU A 211 44.10 -16.26 -14.51
CA LEU A 211 43.52 -16.85 -15.72
C LEU A 211 42.75 -15.84 -16.58
N VAL A 212 42.21 -14.80 -15.95
CA VAL A 212 41.36 -13.80 -16.62
C VAL A 212 42.08 -12.46 -16.85
N ARG A 213 43.28 -12.26 -16.29
CA ARG A 213 44.01 -10.98 -16.31
C ARG A 213 44.08 -10.32 -17.69
N ALA A 214 44.38 -11.09 -18.73
CA ALA A 214 44.46 -10.59 -20.11
C ALA A 214 43.10 -10.13 -20.67
N MET A 215 41.99 -10.71 -20.19
CA MET A 215 40.64 -10.39 -20.61
C MET A 215 40.07 -9.17 -19.88
N VAL A 216 40.45 -8.96 -18.62
CA VAL A 216 39.88 -7.92 -17.75
C VAL A 216 40.82 -6.74 -17.48
N SER A 217 42.00 -6.72 -18.10
CA SER A 217 42.98 -5.64 -17.92
C SER A 217 42.36 -4.27 -18.22
N GLY A 218 42.47 -3.34 -17.27
CA GLY A 218 41.94 -1.98 -17.38
C GLY A 218 40.43 -1.85 -17.07
N MET A 219 39.74 -2.93 -16.67
CA MET A 219 38.36 -2.87 -16.22
C MET A 219 38.30 -2.57 -14.71
N PRO A 220 37.61 -1.50 -14.26
CA PRO A 220 37.45 -1.20 -12.84
C PRO A 220 36.58 -2.23 -12.11
N GLU A 221 36.84 -2.43 -10.81
CA GLU A 221 35.98 -3.20 -9.91
C GLU A 221 34.71 -2.42 -9.55
N GLY A 222 33.62 -3.13 -9.26
CA GLY A 222 32.34 -2.54 -8.91
C GLY A 222 31.34 -3.55 -8.35
N LYS A 223 30.05 -3.21 -8.35
CA LYS A 223 28.98 -4.07 -7.83
C LYS A 223 28.28 -4.82 -8.97
N PRO A 224 27.88 -6.09 -8.78
CA PRO A 224 27.18 -6.85 -9.81
C PRO A 224 25.91 -6.12 -10.27
N PRO A 225 25.55 -6.21 -11.56
CA PRO A 225 24.29 -5.69 -12.03
C PRO A 225 23.16 -6.60 -11.54
N ILE A 226 22.14 -6.00 -10.93
CA ILE A 226 20.94 -6.71 -10.45
C ILE A 226 19.79 -6.34 -11.38
N GLU A 227 19.28 -7.34 -12.10
CA GLU A 227 18.09 -7.17 -12.93
C GLU A 227 16.84 -7.10 -12.04
N GLU A 228 15.93 -6.16 -12.32
CA GLU A 228 14.67 -5.96 -11.62
C GLU A 228 13.62 -5.33 -12.54
N ILE A 229 12.33 -5.56 -12.28
CA ILE A 229 11.19 -4.99 -13.06
C ILE A 229 10.73 -3.63 -12.51
N SER A 230 11.62 -2.91 -11.81
CA SER A 230 11.32 -1.73 -11.00
C SER A 230 11.13 -0.42 -11.78
N PHE A 231 11.39 -0.43 -13.08
CA PHE A 231 11.38 0.74 -13.94
C PHE A 231 10.17 0.71 -14.89
N PRO A 232 9.70 1.87 -15.38
CA PRO A 232 8.59 1.92 -16.33
C PRO A 232 8.95 1.19 -17.63
N HIS A 233 8.08 0.28 -18.08
CA HIS A 233 8.22 -0.39 -19.37
C HIS A 233 6.85 -0.79 -19.91
N GLY A 234 6.69 -0.69 -21.23
CA GLY A 234 5.53 -1.13 -21.98
C GLY A 234 5.61 -2.60 -22.40
N SER A 235 6.76 -3.08 -22.88
CA SER A 235 6.94 -4.49 -23.30
C SER A 235 8.15 -5.13 -22.62
N ARG A 236 8.07 -6.42 -22.29
CA ARG A 236 9.21 -7.21 -21.79
C ARG A 236 9.31 -8.57 -22.47
N TYR A 237 10.53 -8.94 -22.84
CA TYR A 237 10.84 -10.16 -23.56
C TYR A 237 11.94 -10.92 -22.84
N PHE A 238 11.71 -12.20 -22.61
CA PHE A 238 12.68 -13.11 -22.03
C PHE A 238 12.88 -14.27 -22.99
N GLY A 239 14.09 -14.80 -23.11
CA GLY A 239 14.31 -15.92 -24.00
C GLY A 239 15.77 -16.27 -24.20
N PHE A 240 16.00 -17.12 -25.20
CA PHE A 240 17.32 -17.63 -25.52
C PHE A 240 17.63 -17.47 -27.01
N THR A 241 18.92 -17.32 -27.33
CA THR A 241 19.43 -17.24 -28.69
C THR A 241 20.92 -17.66 -28.74
N SER A 242 21.56 -17.54 -29.90
CA SER A 242 23.00 -17.78 -30.06
C SER A 242 23.82 -16.49 -30.06
N VAL A 243 25.10 -16.60 -29.69
CA VAL A 243 26.06 -15.47 -29.74
C VAL A 243 26.11 -14.84 -31.14
N GLN A 244 26.09 -15.68 -32.18
CA GLN A 244 26.11 -15.22 -33.57
C GLN A 244 24.88 -14.38 -33.94
N ARG A 245 23.68 -14.81 -33.54
CA ARG A 245 22.46 -14.04 -33.81
C ARG A 245 22.48 -12.69 -33.11
N VAL A 246 23.00 -12.61 -31.88
CA VAL A 246 23.14 -11.34 -31.16
C VAL A 246 24.08 -10.39 -31.90
N LEU A 247 25.20 -10.89 -32.44
CA LEU A 247 26.13 -10.08 -33.24
C LEU A 247 25.48 -9.53 -34.52
N GLU A 248 24.74 -10.37 -35.24
CA GLU A 248 24.03 -10.02 -36.47
C GLU A 248 22.90 -9.00 -36.22
N ARG A 249 22.28 -9.05 -35.04
CA ARG A 249 21.08 -8.28 -34.67
C ARG A 249 21.31 -7.24 -33.58
N ALA A 250 22.56 -6.85 -33.35
CA ALA A 250 22.92 -5.89 -32.30
C ALA A 250 22.10 -4.59 -32.38
N ASP A 251 21.87 -4.07 -33.59
CA ASP A 251 21.12 -2.81 -33.79
C ASP A 251 19.66 -2.90 -33.31
N ASP A 252 19.04 -4.08 -33.33
CA ASP A 252 17.66 -4.26 -32.86
C ASP A 252 17.51 -3.95 -31.36
N LEU A 253 18.61 -4.12 -30.60
CA LEU A 253 18.70 -3.89 -29.16
C LEU A 253 18.93 -2.42 -28.81
N GLU A 254 19.29 -1.56 -29.76
CA GLU A 254 19.61 -0.16 -29.48
C GLU A 254 18.41 0.68 -29.03
N SER A 255 17.21 0.20 -29.36
CA SER A 255 15.94 0.81 -28.95
C SER A 255 15.40 0.28 -27.62
N ALA A 256 16.08 -0.69 -27.00
CA ALA A 256 15.70 -1.19 -25.67
C ALA A 256 16.00 -0.11 -24.62
N SER A 257 15.04 0.14 -23.72
CA SER A 257 15.29 1.03 -22.58
C SER A 257 16.17 0.35 -21.54
N ARG A 258 16.01 -0.96 -21.36
CA ARG A 258 16.97 -1.83 -20.67
C ARG A 258 17.09 -3.18 -21.35
N ALA A 259 18.27 -3.79 -21.22
CA ALA A 259 18.51 -5.14 -21.68
C ALA A 259 19.56 -5.83 -20.82
N PHE A 260 19.47 -7.16 -20.72
CA PHE A 260 20.45 -8.04 -20.10
C PHE A 260 20.70 -9.22 -21.04
N LEU A 261 21.96 -9.47 -21.36
CA LEU A 261 22.42 -10.55 -22.21
C LEU A 261 23.45 -11.35 -21.42
N ARG A 262 23.07 -12.54 -20.98
CA ARG A 262 23.91 -13.44 -20.18
C ARG A 262 24.50 -14.50 -21.08
N PHE A 263 25.82 -14.55 -21.14
CA PHE A 263 26.55 -15.42 -22.06
C PHE A 263 26.96 -16.72 -21.37
N SER A 264 26.89 -17.81 -22.11
CA SER A 264 27.45 -19.11 -21.76
C SER A 264 27.94 -19.82 -23.01
N LYS A 265 28.62 -20.96 -22.85
CA LYS A 265 28.96 -21.83 -24.00
C LYS A 265 27.72 -22.29 -24.78
N ALA A 266 26.59 -22.47 -24.10
CA ALA A 266 25.37 -23.02 -24.69
C ALA A 266 24.56 -21.98 -25.48
N GLY A 267 24.83 -20.69 -25.27
CA GLY A 267 24.10 -19.60 -25.92
C GLY A 267 23.97 -18.38 -25.02
N VAL A 268 23.07 -17.48 -25.43
CA VAL A 268 22.80 -16.21 -24.75
C VAL A 268 21.38 -16.22 -24.23
N ALA A 269 21.22 -16.01 -22.93
CA ALA A 269 19.92 -15.71 -22.35
C ALA A 269 19.70 -14.20 -22.38
N ILE A 270 18.52 -13.79 -22.81
CA ILE A 270 18.20 -12.40 -23.09
C ILE A 270 16.99 -11.97 -22.28
N SER A 271 17.06 -10.76 -21.74
CA SER A 271 15.95 -10.03 -21.13
C SER A 271 15.94 -8.62 -21.73
N ILE A 272 14.85 -8.22 -22.37
CA ILE A 272 14.73 -6.92 -23.05
C ILE A 272 13.47 -6.22 -22.56
N TYR A 273 13.60 -4.92 -22.33
CA TYR A 273 12.53 -4.05 -21.88
C TYR A 273 12.45 -2.82 -22.78
N TYR A 274 11.23 -2.43 -23.14
CA TYR A 274 10.94 -1.27 -23.95
C TYR A 274 9.96 -0.36 -23.21
N ASP A 275 10.16 0.95 -23.25
CA ASP A 275 9.24 1.92 -22.64
C ASP A 275 7.89 1.94 -23.34
N GLY A 276 7.89 1.73 -24.65
CA GLY A 276 6.70 1.65 -25.49
C GLY A 276 6.32 0.23 -25.90
N ARG A 277 5.21 0.13 -26.63
CA ARG A 277 4.79 -1.12 -27.28
C ARG A 277 5.71 -1.40 -28.45
N LYS A 278 6.34 -2.56 -28.44
CA LYS A 278 7.15 -3.05 -29.56
C LYS A 278 6.81 -4.49 -29.82
N ALA A 279 7.02 -4.98 -31.04
CA ALA A 279 6.93 -6.41 -31.33
C ALA A 279 8.14 -7.17 -30.73
N PRO A 280 7.97 -8.44 -30.36
CA PRO A 280 9.10 -9.28 -29.96
C PRO A 280 10.15 -9.37 -31.09
N PRO A 281 11.45 -9.44 -30.75
CA PRO A 281 12.47 -9.74 -31.74
C PRO A 281 12.35 -11.20 -32.23
N ALA A 282 12.06 -11.39 -33.53
CA ALA A 282 11.82 -12.71 -34.13
C ALA A 282 13.02 -13.68 -34.09
N TRP A 283 14.22 -13.19 -33.76
CA TRP A 283 15.45 -13.98 -33.67
C TRP A 283 15.71 -14.56 -32.27
N ILE A 284 14.82 -14.29 -31.31
CA ILE A 284 14.85 -14.81 -29.94
C ILE A 284 13.80 -15.92 -29.80
N SER A 285 14.19 -17.05 -29.22
CA SER A 285 13.23 -18.05 -28.73
C SER A 285 12.65 -17.55 -27.42
N LEU A 286 11.45 -16.98 -27.46
CA LEU A 286 10.81 -16.36 -26.29
C LEU A 286 10.38 -17.40 -25.26
N ALA A 287 10.45 -17.02 -24.00
CA ALA A 287 9.78 -17.71 -22.91
C ALA A 287 8.28 -17.37 -22.90
N ASP A 288 7.45 -18.32 -22.45
CA ASP A 288 5.99 -18.25 -22.48
C ASP A 288 5.39 -17.06 -21.71
N TYR A 289 6.14 -16.52 -20.74
CA TYR A 289 5.73 -15.37 -19.93
C TYR A 289 6.20 -14.01 -20.48
N SER A 290 6.77 -13.98 -21.70
CA SER A 290 7.05 -12.74 -22.42
C SER A 290 5.76 -12.03 -22.84
N SER A 291 5.85 -10.74 -23.14
CA SER A 291 4.74 -10.00 -23.74
C SER A 291 4.38 -10.58 -25.13
N PRO A 292 3.13 -10.98 -25.44
CA PRO A 292 2.69 -11.27 -26.82
C PRO A 292 2.75 -10.07 -27.78
N GLU A 293 2.57 -10.35 -29.07
CA GLU A 293 2.72 -9.42 -30.20
C GLU A 293 1.69 -8.27 -30.21
N VAL A 294 0.43 -8.50 -29.82
CA VAL A 294 -0.65 -7.48 -29.80
C VAL A 294 -1.68 -7.79 -28.71
N ASN A 295 -2.25 -6.73 -28.10
CA ASN A 295 -3.34 -6.62 -27.10
C ASN A 295 -2.88 -6.25 -25.67
N PHE A 296 -3.54 -5.25 -25.09
CA PHE A 296 -3.31 -4.80 -23.72
C PHE A 296 -4.64 -4.61 -22.99
N ASP A 297 -5.06 -5.62 -22.24
CA ASP A 297 -6.24 -5.55 -21.36
C ASP A 297 -5.92 -4.96 -19.98
N THR A 298 -4.64 -4.68 -19.69
CA THR A 298 -4.14 -4.35 -18.33
C THR A 298 -3.75 -2.88 -18.14
N MET A 299 -4.05 -2.00 -19.10
CA MET A 299 -3.83 -0.54 -19.02
C MET A 299 -2.42 -0.09 -18.57
N GLY A 300 -1.37 -0.86 -18.89
CA GLY A 300 0.01 -0.54 -18.53
C GLY A 300 0.50 -1.16 -17.22
N CYS A 301 -0.30 -1.99 -16.55
CA CYS A 301 0.15 -2.79 -15.41
C CYS A 301 1.17 -3.86 -15.83
N VAL A 302 2.39 -3.78 -15.31
CA VAL A 302 3.46 -4.77 -15.57
C VAL A 302 3.38 -6.01 -14.66
N MET A 303 2.28 -6.15 -13.91
CA MET A 303 2.00 -7.30 -13.05
C MET A 303 3.08 -7.62 -12.01
N CYS A 304 3.82 -6.62 -11.54
CA CYS A 304 4.89 -6.85 -10.56
C CYS A 304 4.41 -7.37 -9.19
N GLY A 305 3.10 -7.25 -8.89
CA GLY A 305 2.53 -7.68 -7.61
C GLY A 305 2.88 -6.80 -6.41
N ARG A 306 3.73 -5.78 -6.54
CA ARG A 306 4.14 -4.91 -5.41
C ARG A 306 2.97 -4.25 -4.70
N CYS A 307 1.95 -3.85 -5.46
CA CYS A 307 0.72 -3.28 -4.89
C CYS A 307 -0.07 -4.27 -4.04
N VAL A 308 0.04 -5.58 -4.28
CA VAL A 308 -0.64 -6.62 -3.48
C VAL A 308 -0.07 -6.65 -2.07
N TYR A 309 1.27 -6.63 -1.92
CA TYR A 309 1.93 -6.77 -0.62
C TYR A 309 1.73 -5.58 0.31
N VAL A 310 1.48 -4.39 -0.24
CA VAL A 310 1.25 -3.17 0.55
C VAL A 310 -0.23 -2.83 0.71
N CYS A 311 -1.14 -3.50 -0.01
CA CYS A 311 -2.55 -3.12 -0.01
C CYS A 311 -3.26 -3.60 1.27
N PRO A 312 -3.85 -2.69 2.06
CA PRO A 312 -4.55 -3.07 3.28
C PRO A 312 -5.84 -3.84 2.97
N HIS A 313 -6.48 -3.55 1.83
CA HIS A 313 -7.70 -4.24 1.40
C HIS A 313 -7.46 -5.74 1.12
N VAL A 314 -6.27 -6.08 0.59
CA VAL A 314 -5.85 -7.48 0.42
C VAL A 314 -5.76 -8.18 1.78
N GLN A 315 -5.22 -7.53 2.80
CA GLN A 315 -5.11 -8.10 4.14
C GLN A 315 -6.48 -8.34 4.78
N GLN A 316 -7.41 -7.40 4.62
CA GLN A 316 -8.79 -7.47 5.12
C GLN A 316 -9.57 -8.60 4.46
N ARG A 317 -9.55 -8.67 3.12
CA ARG A 317 -10.28 -9.70 2.35
C ARG A 317 -9.55 -11.02 2.22
N SER A 318 -8.29 -11.08 2.66
CA SER A 318 -7.38 -12.21 2.43
C SER A 318 -7.34 -12.67 0.97
N SER A 319 -7.46 -11.72 0.04
CA SER A 319 -7.57 -11.98 -1.40
C SER A 319 -6.84 -10.90 -2.21
N PRO A 320 -5.86 -11.26 -3.06
CA PRO A 320 -5.18 -10.32 -3.95
C PRO A 320 -6.10 -9.66 -5.00
N ALA A 321 -7.34 -10.15 -5.19
CA ALA A 321 -8.34 -9.50 -6.05
C ALA A 321 -8.65 -8.07 -5.64
N PHE A 322 -8.61 -7.77 -4.34
CA PHE A 322 -8.88 -6.44 -3.80
C PHE A 322 -7.66 -5.52 -3.84
N SER A 323 -6.60 -5.93 -4.53
CA SER A 323 -5.48 -5.06 -4.86
C SER A 323 -5.72 -4.34 -6.18
N PRO A 324 -4.94 -3.30 -6.47
CA PRO A 324 -4.89 -2.74 -7.82
C PRO A 324 -4.56 -3.76 -8.90
N LEU A 325 -3.70 -4.76 -8.61
CA LEU A 325 -3.43 -5.83 -9.58
C LEU A 325 -4.72 -6.57 -9.95
N GLY A 326 -5.55 -6.91 -8.96
CA GLY A 326 -6.84 -7.54 -9.17
C GLY A 326 -7.79 -6.67 -9.99
N VAL A 327 -7.85 -5.36 -9.69
CA VAL A 327 -8.61 -4.38 -10.49
C VAL A 327 -8.19 -4.43 -11.95
N TYR A 328 -6.89 -4.29 -12.28
CA TYR A 328 -6.41 -4.37 -13.67
C TYR A 328 -6.68 -5.74 -14.32
N SER A 329 -6.62 -6.83 -13.56
CA SER A 329 -7.00 -8.16 -14.04
C SER A 329 -8.51 -8.29 -14.29
N LEU A 330 -9.37 -7.62 -13.53
CA LEU A 330 -10.82 -7.66 -13.72
C LEU A 330 -11.33 -6.64 -14.77
N MET A 331 -10.53 -5.63 -15.14
CA MET A 331 -10.92 -4.65 -16.17
C MET A 331 -11.21 -5.29 -17.54
N GLY A 332 -10.41 -6.28 -17.95
CA GLY A 332 -10.65 -6.98 -19.22
C GLY A 332 -11.91 -7.85 -19.24
N THR A 333 -12.56 -8.08 -18.10
CA THR A 333 -13.87 -8.74 -18.00
C THR A 333 -15.00 -7.78 -17.63
N GLY A 334 -14.71 -6.49 -17.42
CA GLY A 334 -15.70 -5.48 -17.01
C GLY A 334 -16.19 -5.63 -15.56
N ARG A 335 -15.42 -6.32 -14.71
CA ARG A 335 -15.78 -6.66 -13.32
C ARG A 335 -14.97 -5.90 -12.28
N GLU A 336 -14.18 -4.92 -12.70
CA GLU A 336 -13.31 -4.13 -11.82
C GLU A 336 -14.06 -3.40 -10.70
N GLY A 337 -15.34 -3.05 -10.92
CA GLY A 337 -16.19 -2.42 -9.92
C GLY A 337 -16.42 -3.27 -8.67
N GLU A 338 -16.31 -4.60 -8.78
CA GLU A 338 -16.50 -5.54 -7.65
C GLU A 338 -15.38 -5.42 -6.60
N VAL A 339 -14.19 -4.97 -7.01
CA VAL A 339 -12.98 -4.93 -6.17
C VAL A 339 -12.39 -3.52 -6.00
N SER A 340 -12.98 -2.50 -6.62
CA SER A 340 -12.43 -1.13 -6.65
C SER A 340 -12.68 -0.30 -5.38
N ASN A 341 -13.51 -0.78 -4.46
CA ASN A 341 -13.94 -0.06 -3.26
C ASN A 341 -12.83 0.00 -2.19
N CYS A 342 -11.88 0.93 -2.32
CA CYS A 342 -10.86 1.21 -1.31
C CYS A 342 -10.89 2.67 -0.83
N HIS A 343 -10.16 2.97 0.25
CA HIS A 343 -10.05 4.32 0.81
C HIS A 343 -8.94 5.18 0.16
N MET A 344 -8.41 4.84 -1.01
CA MET A 344 -7.51 5.72 -1.78
C MET A 344 -6.21 6.17 -1.03
N CYS A 345 -5.61 5.33 -0.18
CA CYS A 345 -4.38 5.67 0.56
C CYS A 345 -3.12 5.88 -0.30
N GLY A 346 -3.11 5.41 -1.55
CA GLY A 346 -2.02 5.68 -2.49
C GLY A 346 -0.72 4.87 -2.27
N MET A 347 -0.64 3.99 -1.26
CA MET A 347 0.54 3.11 -1.08
C MET A 347 0.85 2.25 -2.31
N CYS A 348 -0.18 1.89 -3.08
CA CYS A 348 0.01 1.16 -4.32
C CYS A 348 0.71 1.98 -5.41
N GLU A 349 0.47 3.29 -5.47
CA GLU A 349 1.13 4.19 -6.42
C GLU A 349 2.60 4.38 -6.04
N SER A 350 2.92 4.49 -4.74
CA SER A 350 4.31 4.69 -4.27
C SER A 350 5.24 3.50 -4.52
N VAL A 351 4.69 2.29 -4.69
CA VAL A 351 5.46 1.08 -5.02
C VAL A 351 5.32 0.64 -6.48
N CYS A 352 4.52 1.35 -7.29
CA CYS A 352 4.25 0.96 -8.68
C CYS A 352 5.44 1.31 -9.58
N PRO A 353 6.16 0.32 -10.14
CA PRO A 353 7.30 0.59 -11.02
C PRO A 353 6.92 1.23 -12.35
N ALA A 354 5.65 1.09 -12.76
CA ALA A 354 5.11 1.68 -13.98
C ALA A 354 4.54 3.10 -13.77
N ASN A 355 4.62 3.66 -12.56
CA ASN A 355 4.09 4.99 -12.22
C ASN A 355 2.62 5.20 -12.64
N LEU A 356 1.80 4.15 -12.48
CA LEU A 356 0.38 4.23 -12.83
C LEU A 356 -0.38 5.12 -11.85
N LYS A 357 -1.33 5.90 -12.38
CA LYS A 357 -2.30 6.69 -11.60
C LYS A 357 -3.44 5.82 -11.07
N ILE A 358 -3.08 4.84 -10.24
CA ILE A 358 -3.99 3.80 -9.75
C ILE A 358 -5.24 4.40 -9.07
N ARG A 359 -5.10 5.44 -8.24
CA ARG A 359 -6.24 6.06 -7.55
C ARG A 359 -7.22 6.70 -8.51
N GLU A 360 -6.75 7.26 -9.63
CA GLU A 360 -7.63 7.84 -10.64
C GLU A 360 -8.52 6.76 -11.28
N ILE A 361 -7.96 5.59 -11.54
CA ILE A 361 -8.70 4.44 -12.08
C ILE A 361 -9.69 3.93 -11.04
N LEU A 362 -9.24 3.67 -9.81
CA LEU A 362 -10.12 3.19 -8.73
C LEU A 362 -11.32 4.12 -8.51
N ARG A 363 -11.14 5.44 -8.53
CA ARG A 363 -12.23 6.43 -8.35
C ARG A 363 -13.31 6.37 -9.44
N LYS A 364 -12.99 5.87 -10.63
CA LYS A 364 -13.96 5.74 -11.74
C LYS A 364 -14.91 4.56 -11.50
N HIS A 365 -14.45 3.51 -10.83
CA HIS A 365 -15.19 2.26 -10.66
C HIS A 365 -15.67 2.02 -9.23
N ALA A 366 -15.12 2.74 -8.25
CA ALA A 366 -15.52 2.63 -6.86
C ALA A 366 -16.93 3.16 -6.61
N THR A 367 -17.70 2.37 -5.86
CA THR A 367 -19.04 2.65 -5.34
C THR A 367 -19.08 2.39 -3.83
N PRO A 368 -18.43 3.25 -3.01
CA PRO A 368 -18.48 3.12 -1.56
C PRO A 368 -19.93 3.04 -1.04
N LYS A 369 -20.15 2.21 -0.02
CA LYS A 369 -21.51 1.98 0.50
C LYS A 369 -21.89 3.02 1.54
N TRP A 370 -20.95 3.39 2.40
CA TRP A 370 -21.21 4.33 3.49
C TRP A 370 -21.49 5.72 2.97
N THR A 371 -22.55 6.32 3.49
CA THR A 371 -22.94 7.71 3.21
C THR A 371 -22.41 8.65 4.28
N GLY A 372 -22.26 8.17 5.52
CA GLY A 372 -21.92 9.00 6.68
C GLY A 372 -22.95 10.09 6.96
N ASN A 373 -23.02 10.54 8.21
CA ASN A 373 -23.76 11.74 8.54
C ASN A 373 -23.22 12.39 9.81
N LEU A 374 -23.20 13.72 9.83
CA LEU A 374 -22.95 14.45 11.06
C LEU A 374 -24.23 14.48 11.91
N ARG A 375 -24.09 14.19 13.21
CA ARG A 375 -25.19 14.24 14.19
C ARG A 375 -25.25 15.56 14.97
N TYR A 376 -24.34 16.46 14.64
CA TYR A 376 -24.14 17.73 15.30
C TYR A 376 -23.50 18.70 14.31
N ALA A 377 -23.79 19.99 14.47
CA ALA A 377 -23.13 21.05 13.72
C ALA A 377 -22.48 22.02 14.70
N VAL A 378 -21.29 22.51 14.36
CA VAL A 378 -20.55 23.52 15.13
C VAL A 378 -19.86 24.45 14.14
N ARG A 379 -19.92 25.77 14.39
CA ARG A 379 -19.25 26.79 13.57
C ARG A 379 -18.53 27.81 14.45
N ALA A 380 -17.73 27.33 15.39
CA ALA A 380 -16.90 28.17 16.25
C ALA A 380 -15.61 28.56 15.51
N VAL A 381 -15.77 29.36 14.45
CA VAL A 381 -14.70 29.71 13.51
C VAL A 381 -13.61 30.55 14.17
N ARG A 382 -12.37 30.14 13.94
CA ARG A 382 -11.13 30.89 14.19
C ARG A 382 -10.21 30.74 12.98
N GLU A 383 -9.18 31.60 12.91
CA GLU A 383 -8.17 31.53 11.86
C GLU A 383 -7.59 30.12 11.72
N ARG A 384 -7.27 29.46 12.83
CA ARG A 384 -6.95 28.02 12.88
C ARG A 384 -8.16 27.28 13.43
N SER A 385 -8.73 26.34 12.68
CA SER A 385 -9.89 25.60 13.14
C SER A 385 -9.73 24.10 12.94
N VAL A 386 -10.08 23.33 13.98
CA VAL A 386 -10.22 21.88 13.86
C VAL A 386 -11.48 21.58 13.05
N VAL A 387 -11.36 20.81 11.99
CA VAL A 387 -12.48 20.43 11.12
C VAL A 387 -12.90 19.00 11.40
N ILE A 388 -14.20 18.80 11.60
CA ILE A 388 -14.83 17.49 11.74
C ILE A 388 -15.73 17.25 10.53
N THR A 389 -15.45 16.19 9.78
CA THR A 389 -16.31 15.71 8.69
C THR A 389 -17.10 14.47 9.16
N PRO A 390 -18.01 13.90 8.35
CA PRO A 390 -18.63 12.63 8.72
C PRO A 390 -17.61 11.50 9.02
N ILE A 391 -16.40 11.54 8.41
CA ILE A 391 -15.30 10.58 8.65
C ILE A 391 -14.91 10.53 10.14
N SER A 392 -14.84 11.70 10.79
CA SER A 392 -14.40 11.82 12.17
C SER A 392 -15.55 12.13 13.14
N ALA A 393 -16.80 11.93 12.72
CA ALA A 393 -17.98 12.22 13.54
C ALA A 393 -18.01 11.46 14.88
N GLY A 394 -17.43 10.25 14.93
CA GLY A 394 -17.28 9.47 16.16
C GLY A 394 -16.13 9.92 17.08
N LEU A 395 -15.30 10.87 16.64
CA LEU A 395 -14.04 11.26 17.29
C LEU A 395 -14.11 12.67 17.90
N TRP A 396 -15.30 13.16 18.23
CA TRP A 396 -15.49 14.52 18.77
C TRP A 396 -14.70 14.76 20.07
N GLU A 397 -14.59 13.78 20.96
CA GLU A 397 -13.78 13.90 22.19
C GLU A 397 -12.30 14.12 21.86
N TYR A 398 -11.78 13.37 20.89
CA TYR A 398 -10.43 13.53 20.39
C TYR A 398 -10.24 14.93 19.78
N ALA A 399 -11.22 15.42 19.00
CA ALA A 399 -11.22 16.77 18.44
C ALA A 399 -11.19 17.87 19.53
N LEU A 400 -11.99 17.72 20.59
CA LEU A 400 -12.02 18.65 21.73
C LEU A 400 -10.67 18.70 22.45
N ARG A 401 -10.07 17.53 22.68
CA ARG A 401 -8.75 17.41 23.29
C ARG A 401 -7.68 18.05 22.41
N ALA A 402 -7.76 17.92 21.10
CA ALA A 402 -6.87 18.61 20.17
C ALA A 402 -7.01 20.15 20.29
N VAL A 403 -8.24 20.69 20.33
CA VAL A 403 -8.46 22.14 20.56
C VAL A 403 -7.88 22.58 21.91
N LYS A 404 -8.13 21.82 22.98
CA LYS A 404 -7.58 22.10 24.32
C LYS A 404 -6.06 22.12 24.33
N PHE A 405 -5.44 21.14 23.67
CA PHE A 405 -3.99 21.04 23.54
C PHE A 405 -3.42 22.26 22.82
N LEU A 406 -4.02 22.65 21.69
CA LEU A 406 -3.61 23.82 20.91
C LEU A 406 -3.71 25.11 21.74
N HIS A 407 -4.79 25.30 22.50
CA HIS A 407 -4.93 26.44 23.42
C HIS A 407 -3.82 26.46 24.47
N GLY A 408 -3.46 25.29 25.03
CA GLY A 408 -2.34 25.15 25.95
C GLY A 408 -0.97 25.50 25.35
N LYS A 409 -0.85 25.47 24.02
CA LYS A 409 0.34 25.93 23.27
C LYS A 409 0.23 27.38 22.79
N GLY A 410 -0.78 28.12 23.22
CA GLY A 410 -1.00 29.52 22.82
C GLY A 410 -1.67 29.68 21.45
N VAL A 411 -2.19 28.61 20.86
CA VAL A 411 -2.90 28.66 19.59
C VAL A 411 -4.40 28.84 19.84
N ASN A 412 -4.99 29.94 19.37
CA ASN A 412 -6.43 30.20 19.46
C ASN A 412 -7.21 29.38 18.41
N ALA A 413 -7.35 28.08 18.66
CA ALA A 413 -8.01 27.15 17.76
C ALA A 413 -9.54 27.17 17.91
N GLY A 414 -10.24 27.16 16.78
CA GLY A 414 -11.69 27.00 16.66
C GLY A 414 -12.08 25.54 16.39
N MET A 415 -13.38 25.31 16.20
CA MET A 415 -13.91 24.02 15.75
C MET A 415 -15.06 24.24 14.77
N VAL A 416 -15.01 23.54 13.64
CA VAL A 416 -16.00 23.65 12.57
C VAL A 416 -16.37 22.24 12.10
N THR A 417 -17.67 22.00 11.92
CA THR A 417 -18.16 20.80 11.25
C THR A 417 -18.35 21.08 9.77
N LEU A 418 -17.95 20.14 8.91
CA LEU A 418 -18.12 20.23 7.46
C LEU A 418 -19.00 19.07 7.00
N ASP A 419 -20.25 19.36 6.67
CA ASP A 419 -21.23 18.34 6.26
C ASP A 419 -21.12 18.10 4.75
N VAL A 420 -20.29 17.13 4.41
CA VAL A 420 -19.95 16.77 3.04
C VAL A 420 -20.22 15.28 2.84
N ASP A 421 -20.73 14.93 1.65
CA ASP A 421 -20.93 13.52 1.31
C ASP A 421 -19.58 12.78 1.33
N VAL A 422 -19.50 11.69 2.09
CA VAL A 422 -18.27 10.93 2.25
C VAL A 422 -17.78 10.34 0.92
N LYS A 423 -18.71 9.94 0.04
CA LYS A 423 -18.35 9.40 -1.27
C LYS A 423 -17.69 10.48 -2.09
N ASP A 424 -18.18 11.71 -2.02
CA ASP A 424 -17.56 12.84 -2.72
C ASP A 424 -16.18 13.18 -2.14
N LEU A 425 -15.99 13.08 -0.81
CA LEU A 425 -14.65 13.20 -0.19
C LEU A 425 -13.68 12.13 -0.72
N VAL A 426 -14.03 10.86 -0.57
CA VAL A 426 -13.14 9.73 -0.90
C VAL A 426 -12.85 9.68 -2.40
N LEU A 427 -13.87 9.96 -3.22
CA LEU A 427 -13.76 9.95 -4.68
C LEU A 427 -13.20 11.26 -5.25
N GLY A 428 -12.94 12.26 -4.41
CA GLY A 428 -12.38 13.55 -4.84
C GLY A 428 -13.32 14.37 -5.72
N ARG A 429 -14.64 14.26 -5.51
CA ARG A 429 -15.70 14.96 -6.26
C ARG A 429 -16.23 16.17 -5.48
N LEU A 430 -15.33 16.91 -4.84
CA LEU A 430 -15.67 18.01 -3.95
C LEU A 430 -16.13 19.26 -4.71
N ASP A 431 -17.26 19.84 -4.30
CA ASP A 431 -17.62 21.22 -4.67
C ASP A 431 -16.78 22.21 -3.85
N THR A 432 -15.56 22.42 -4.31
CA THR A 432 -14.59 23.33 -3.68
C THR A 432 -15.14 24.74 -3.46
N ARG A 433 -16.04 25.22 -4.34
CA ARG A 433 -16.59 26.58 -4.24
C ARG A 433 -17.57 26.69 -3.09
N THR A 434 -18.43 25.70 -2.91
CA THR A 434 -19.41 25.67 -1.81
C THR A 434 -18.70 25.43 -0.48
N LEU A 435 -17.79 24.46 -0.43
CA LEU A 435 -17.02 24.15 0.79
C LEU A 435 -16.13 25.33 1.24
N SER A 436 -15.57 26.09 0.31
CA SER A 436 -14.83 27.32 0.64
C SER A 436 -15.69 28.39 1.31
N LYS A 437 -16.99 28.46 1.00
CA LYS A 437 -17.92 29.39 1.67
C LYS A 437 -18.28 28.91 3.08
N GLU A 438 -18.43 27.61 3.27
CA GLU A 438 -18.71 27.02 4.59
C GLU A 438 -17.55 27.25 5.55
N LEU A 439 -16.32 27.11 5.03
CA LEU A 439 -15.06 27.36 5.74
C LEU A 439 -14.65 28.85 5.76
N ALA A 440 -15.54 29.78 5.38
CA ALA A 440 -15.23 31.20 5.42
C ALA A 440 -14.79 31.64 6.84
N GLY A 441 -13.62 32.31 6.91
CA GLY A 441 -12.99 32.73 8.16
C GLY A 441 -12.01 31.71 8.77
N VAL A 442 -11.92 30.50 8.22
CA VAL A 442 -10.86 29.53 8.52
C VAL A 442 -9.69 29.80 7.57
N GLY A 443 -8.55 30.21 8.12
CA GLY A 443 -7.30 30.38 7.38
C GLY A 443 -6.49 29.09 7.27
N GLU A 444 -6.55 28.25 8.31
CA GLU A 444 -5.83 26.98 8.41
C GLU A 444 -6.75 25.87 8.94
N ILE A 445 -6.81 24.77 8.19
CA ILE A 445 -7.61 23.58 8.52
C ILE A 445 -6.74 22.60 9.30
N ILE A 446 -7.17 22.26 10.51
CA ILE A 446 -6.54 21.22 11.32
C ILE A 446 -7.43 19.98 11.25
N THR A 447 -6.97 18.92 10.58
CA THR A 447 -7.73 17.66 10.46
C THR A 447 -7.35 16.72 11.58
N ILE A 448 -8.31 15.94 12.06
CA ILE A 448 -8.07 15.02 13.18
C ILE A 448 -7.81 13.59 12.75
N THR A 449 -7.90 13.29 11.45
CA THR A 449 -7.50 12.00 10.90
C THR A 449 -6.60 12.15 9.67
N PRO A 450 -5.74 11.15 9.40
CA PRO A 450 -4.96 11.07 8.16
C PRO A 450 -5.84 11.03 6.89
N GLU A 451 -7.01 10.39 6.98
CA GLU A 451 -8.00 10.31 5.90
C GLU A 451 -8.50 11.70 5.51
N GLU A 452 -8.94 12.48 6.50
CA GLU A 452 -9.40 13.86 6.30
C GLU A 452 -8.29 14.74 5.79
N TYR A 453 -7.08 14.57 6.34
CA TYR A 453 -5.90 15.29 5.86
C TYR A 453 -5.73 15.09 4.36
N GLU A 454 -5.77 13.85 3.86
CA GLU A 454 -5.65 13.59 2.42
C GLU A 454 -6.82 14.11 1.58
N TYR A 455 -8.06 13.89 2.03
CA TYR A 455 -9.23 14.23 1.21
C TYR A 455 -9.53 15.72 1.17
N LEU A 456 -9.15 16.48 2.20
CA LEU A 456 -9.38 17.91 2.28
C LEU A 456 -8.23 18.75 1.68
N LYS A 457 -7.08 18.14 1.31
CA LYS A 457 -5.99 18.87 0.62
C LYS A 457 -6.45 19.73 -0.55
N PRO A 458 -7.37 19.28 -1.44
CA PRO A 458 -7.84 20.10 -2.56
C PRO A 458 -8.51 21.41 -2.15
N LEU A 459 -9.00 21.53 -0.91
CA LEU A 459 -9.63 22.75 -0.40
C LEU A 459 -8.62 23.82 0.03
N ALA A 460 -7.36 23.44 0.24
CA ALA A 460 -6.35 24.35 0.75
C ALA A 460 -5.36 24.76 -0.35
N ARG A 461 -5.27 26.07 -0.59
CA ARG A 461 -4.10 26.69 -1.24
C ARG A 461 -2.91 26.76 -0.25
N GLU A 462 -2.56 25.64 0.40
CA GLU A 462 -1.32 25.40 1.19
C GLU A 462 -1.37 25.26 2.73
N MET A 463 -2.52 25.24 3.43
CA MET A 463 -2.52 25.09 4.92
C MET A 463 -3.56 24.09 5.46
N VAL A 464 -3.39 22.80 5.17
CA VAL A 464 -3.99 21.71 5.97
C VAL A 464 -2.90 21.12 6.84
N ILE A 465 -3.11 21.04 8.15
CA ILE A 465 -2.22 20.35 9.07
C ILE A 465 -2.94 19.10 9.59
N GLU A 466 -2.32 17.94 9.39
CA GLU A 466 -2.72 16.72 10.07
C GLU A 466 -2.42 16.85 11.57
N VAL A 467 -3.39 16.57 12.46
CA VAL A 467 -3.19 16.61 13.92
C VAL A 467 -1.98 15.77 14.38
N ASN A 468 -1.59 14.73 13.64
CA ASN A 468 -0.41 13.91 13.98
C ASN A 468 0.91 14.58 13.64
N SER A 469 0.92 15.59 12.76
CA SER A 469 2.10 16.47 12.60
C SER A 469 2.42 17.25 13.89
N LEU A 470 1.49 17.26 14.87
CA LEU A 470 1.72 17.77 16.22
C LEU A 470 2.66 16.89 17.07
N GLU A 471 3.07 15.69 16.64
CA GLU A 471 4.07 14.87 17.34
C GLU A 471 5.32 15.67 17.70
N SER A 472 5.81 16.48 16.76
CA SER A 472 6.94 17.40 16.96
C SER A 472 6.69 18.43 18.07
N TYR A 473 5.44 18.86 18.27
CA TYR A 473 5.01 19.81 19.31
C TYR A 473 4.66 19.15 20.65
N LEU A 474 4.38 17.85 20.62
CA LEU A 474 3.96 17.06 21.77
C LEU A 474 5.15 16.56 22.60
N GLY A 475 6.33 16.43 21.99
CA GLY A 475 7.53 15.94 22.68
C GLY A 475 7.34 14.52 23.23
N ILE A 476 6.45 13.74 22.63
CA ILE A 476 6.18 12.35 23.03
C ILE A 476 7.28 11.49 22.42
N ASP A 477 8.04 10.83 23.28
CA ASP A 477 9.00 9.81 22.86
C ASP A 477 8.26 8.51 22.53
N LEU A 478 8.18 8.21 21.25
CA LEU A 478 7.61 6.97 20.70
C LEU A 478 8.68 5.87 20.53
N SER A 479 9.95 6.15 20.86
CA SER A 479 11.02 5.16 20.73
C SER A 479 10.78 3.94 21.62
N GLY A 480 11.00 2.75 21.07
CA GLY A 480 10.80 1.48 21.78
C GLY A 480 9.35 1.03 21.98
N ARG A 481 8.34 1.81 21.57
CA ARG A 481 6.93 1.44 21.67
C ARG A 481 6.41 0.76 20.40
N SER A 482 5.43 -0.14 20.55
CA SER A 482 4.69 -0.68 19.41
C SER A 482 3.59 0.31 18.99
N VAL A 483 3.82 1.03 17.89
CA VAL A 483 2.91 2.06 17.40
C VAL A 483 2.40 1.73 16.00
N HIS A 484 1.08 1.73 15.83
CA HIS A 484 0.46 1.63 14.51
C HIS A 484 0.58 2.97 13.76
N VAL A 485 1.15 2.92 12.55
CA VAL A 485 1.33 4.05 11.64
C VAL A 485 0.26 3.98 10.53
N PRO A 486 -0.47 5.06 10.21
CA PRO A 486 -1.52 5.05 9.19
C PRO A 486 -1.00 4.71 7.78
N CYS A 487 -1.86 4.09 6.98
CA CYS A 487 -1.61 3.83 5.55
C CYS A 487 -1.42 5.11 4.72
N PHE A 488 -1.91 6.25 5.21
CA PHE A 488 -1.81 7.55 4.54
C PHE A 488 -0.47 8.26 4.76
N SER A 489 0.40 7.80 5.67
CA SER A 489 1.65 8.47 6.03
C SER A 489 2.81 8.28 5.02
N GLY A 490 2.53 7.89 3.77
CA GLY A 490 3.48 8.01 2.65
C GLY A 490 4.75 7.14 2.62
N GLY A 491 5.12 6.44 3.70
CA GLY A 491 6.05 5.30 3.66
C GLY A 491 7.33 5.42 4.51
N ARG A 492 7.54 4.37 5.32
CA ARG A 492 8.79 3.59 5.56
C ARG A 492 8.58 2.53 6.66
N ASN A 493 7.53 2.65 7.48
CA ASN A 493 7.25 1.77 8.62
C ASN A 493 5.80 1.22 8.68
N PHE A 494 4.99 1.40 7.63
CA PHE A 494 3.66 0.78 7.60
C PHE A 494 3.82 -0.75 7.51
N LYS A 495 3.35 -1.46 8.55
CA LYS A 495 3.38 -2.93 8.61
C LYS A 495 2.01 -3.55 8.34
N ALA A 496 0.96 -2.96 8.91
CA ALA A 496 -0.41 -3.42 8.79
C ALA A 496 -1.36 -2.25 9.10
N CYS A 497 -2.59 -2.31 8.57
CA CYS A 497 -3.67 -1.36 8.87
C CYS A 497 -4.73 -2.06 9.72
N SER A 498 -5.30 -1.37 10.71
CA SER A 498 -6.42 -1.92 11.49
C SER A 498 -7.71 -2.07 10.68
N MET A 499 -7.74 -1.52 9.46
CA MET A 499 -8.87 -1.52 8.51
C MET A 499 -10.09 -0.71 8.93
N GLY A 500 -10.06 -0.01 10.08
CA GLY A 500 -11.24 0.67 10.64
C GLY A 500 -11.97 1.60 9.66
N PHE A 501 -11.25 2.48 8.95
CA PHE A 501 -11.89 3.34 7.96
C PHE A 501 -12.38 2.59 6.72
N LEU A 502 -11.70 1.50 6.31
CA LEU A 502 -12.13 0.71 5.17
C LEU A 502 -13.39 -0.10 5.48
N ASP A 503 -13.47 -0.67 6.68
CA ASP A 503 -14.67 -1.32 7.23
C ASP A 503 -15.85 -0.33 7.23
N MET A 504 -15.64 0.88 7.75
CA MET A 504 -16.65 1.95 7.72
C MET A 504 -17.11 2.24 6.30
N LEU A 505 -16.18 2.46 5.36
CA LEU A 505 -16.49 2.90 3.99
C LEU A 505 -17.34 1.90 3.20
N ASN A 506 -17.12 0.60 3.43
CA ASN A 506 -17.71 -0.45 2.62
C ASN A 506 -18.82 -1.24 3.32
N ASP A 507 -19.17 -0.86 4.55
CA ASP A 507 -20.07 -1.63 5.43
C ASP A 507 -19.59 -3.09 5.53
N GLU A 508 -18.32 -3.22 5.86
CA GLU A 508 -17.60 -4.48 5.99
C GLU A 508 -17.16 -4.69 7.43
N GLY A 509 -16.93 -5.95 7.79
CA GLY A 509 -16.21 -6.32 9.01
C GLY A 509 -14.99 -7.15 8.62
N GLY A 510 -13.91 -7.03 9.38
CA GLY A 510 -12.69 -7.77 9.07
C GLY A 510 -11.41 -7.15 9.62
N SER A 511 -11.49 -6.05 10.37
CA SER A 511 -10.39 -5.49 11.14
C SER A 511 -9.60 -6.59 11.88
N LYS A 512 -8.41 -6.92 11.36
CA LYS A 512 -7.42 -7.66 12.14
C LYS A 512 -6.92 -6.72 13.22
N VAL A 513 -7.04 -7.13 14.48
CA VAL A 513 -6.42 -6.41 15.59
C VAL A 513 -4.92 -6.52 15.41
N ILE A 514 -4.27 -5.38 15.19
CA ILE A 514 -2.81 -5.30 15.17
C ILE A 514 -2.37 -5.17 16.63
N GLU A 515 -1.38 -5.95 17.03
CA GLU A 515 -0.74 -5.76 18.33
C GLU A 515 0.03 -4.43 18.32
N ALA A 516 -0.52 -3.42 18.99
CA ALA A 516 0.09 -2.12 19.19
C ALA A 516 -0.35 -1.51 20.53
N GLU A 517 0.55 -0.82 21.22
CA GLU A 517 0.25 -0.07 22.44
C GLU A 517 -0.53 1.23 22.14
N ALA A 518 -0.28 1.81 20.97
CA ALA A 518 -0.90 3.04 20.52
C ALA A 518 -1.05 3.10 18.99
N SER A 519 -1.90 3.99 18.52
CA SER A 519 -2.10 4.26 17.10
C SER A 519 -2.06 5.75 16.81
N LEU A 520 -1.31 6.11 15.77
CA LEU A 520 -1.30 7.47 15.22
C LEU A 520 -2.51 7.73 14.32
N CYS A 521 -3.22 6.70 13.87
CA CYS A 521 -4.53 6.87 13.24
C CYS A 521 -5.62 6.85 14.31
N PRO A 522 -6.38 7.94 14.55
CA PRO A 522 -7.38 7.97 15.61
C PRO A 522 -8.58 7.05 15.34
N ILE A 523 -8.95 6.84 14.07
CA ILE A 523 -9.96 5.84 13.70
C ILE A 523 -9.49 4.45 14.11
N ALA A 524 -8.26 4.09 13.75
CA ALA A 524 -7.67 2.81 14.12
C ALA A 524 -7.52 2.64 15.64
N ALA A 525 -7.15 3.71 16.37
CA ALA A 525 -7.07 3.71 17.82
C ALA A 525 -8.43 3.38 18.46
N ALA A 526 -9.50 4.04 17.97
CA ALA A 526 -10.86 3.79 18.41
C ALA A 526 -11.32 2.36 18.07
N THR A 527 -11.05 1.88 16.85
CA THR A 527 -11.40 0.51 16.42
C THR A 527 -10.70 -0.56 17.25
N MET A 528 -9.44 -0.36 17.60
CA MET A 528 -8.64 -1.35 18.34
C MET A 528 -8.74 -1.20 19.87
N GLY A 529 -9.29 -0.09 20.37
CA GLY A 529 -9.32 0.21 21.81
C GLY A 529 -7.94 0.51 22.40
N VAL A 530 -7.01 1.06 21.61
CA VAL A 530 -5.64 1.40 22.03
C VAL A 530 -5.47 2.90 22.18
N LYS A 531 -4.37 3.34 22.80
CA LYS A 531 -4.11 4.76 23.03
C LYS A 531 -3.94 5.51 21.71
N ASN A 532 -4.55 6.69 21.61
CA ASN A 532 -4.25 7.65 20.54
C ASN A 532 -3.24 8.70 21.02
N LEU A 533 -2.86 9.61 20.12
CA LEU A 533 -1.89 10.66 20.40
C LEU A 533 -2.29 11.58 21.58
N MET A 534 -3.57 11.91 21.73
CA MET A 534 -4.06 12.74 22.85
C MET A 534 -4.00 12.00 24.20
N ASP A 535 -4.16 10.68 24.18
CA ASP A 535 -3.98 9.83 25.39
C ASP A 535 -2.53 9.82 25.84
N LEU A 536 -1.61 9.67 24.90
CA LEU A 536 -0.17 9.71 25.17
C LEU A 536 0.27 11.11 25.66
N ALA A 537 -0.36 12.16 25.15
CA ALA A 537 -0.14 13.53 25.58
C ALA A 537 -0.69 13.87 26.98
N GLY A 538 -1.51 12.97 27.56
CA GLY A 538 -2.16 13.22 28.86
C GLY A 538 -3.18 14.34 28.85
N VAL A 539 -3.71 14.72 27.68
CA VAL A 539 -4.70 15.81 27.58
C VAL A 539 -6.04 15.30 28.07
N GLN A 540 -6.54 15.81 29.20
CA GLN A 540 -7.84 15.44 29.78
C GLN A 540 -8.87 16.56 29.57
N LEU A 541 -10.16 16.21 29.41
CA LEU A 541 -11.24 17.19 29.45
C LEU A 541 -11.61 17.53 30.90
N ASP A 542 -12.20 18.70 31.14
CA ASP A 542 -12.63 19.10 32.49
C ASP A 542 -14.10 18.72 32.70
N ASP A 543 -14.36 17.65 33.44
CA ASP A 543 -15.72 17.22 33.74
C ASP A 543 -16.43 18.11 34.78
N THR A 544 -15.69 18.95 35.52
CA THR A 544 -16.30 19.85 36.53
C THR A 544 -17.18 20.93 35.91
N VAL A 545 -17.07 21.15 34.60
CA VAL A 545 -17.91 22.10 33.84
C VAL A 545 -19.40 21.80 34.01
N PHE A 546 -19.80 20.53 34.05
CA PHE A 546 -21.21 20.16 34.20
C PHE A 546 -21.71 20.47 35.61
N THR A 547 -20.91 20.17 36.63
CA THR A 547 -21.23 20.51 38.03
C THR A 547 -21.37 22.02 38.20
N ARG A 548 -20.40 22.80 37.72
CA ARG A 548 -20.44 24.27 37.77
C ARG A 548 -21.65 24.84 37.02
N LEU A 549 -22.03 24.23 35.90
CA LEU A 549 -23.20 24.63 35.14
C LEU A 549 -24.51 24.35 35.89
N ILE A 550 -24.64 23.15 36.47
CA ILE A 550 -25.83 22.75 37.25
C ILE A 550 -25.98 23.65 38.47
N GLU A 551 -24.91 23.87 39.24
CA GLU A 551 -24.90 24.80 40.38
C GLU A 551 -25.29 26.22 39.97
N GLY A 552 -24.82 26.68 38.81
CA GLY A 552 -25.21 27.97 38.23
C GLY A 552 -26.70 28.05 37.88
N ILE A 553 -27.26 26.97 37.32
CA ILE A 553 -28.69 26.87 36.99
C ILE A 553 -29.53 26.87 38.28
N ASP A 554 -29.12 26.13 39.30
CA ASP A 554 -29.81 26.08 40.60
C ASP A 554 -29.79 27.45 41.28
N SER A 555 -28.67 28.17 41.21
CA SER A 555 -28.56 29.54 41.70
C SER A 555 -29.51 30.50 40.97
N VAL A 556 -29.61 30.38 39.64
CA VAL A 556 -30.57 31.17 38.83
C VAL A 556 -32.00 30.86 39.23
N GLN A 557 -32.35 29.59 39.46
CA GLN A 557 -33.68 29.20 39.91
C GLN A 557 -34.01 29.72 41.30
N ALA A 558 -33.07 29.63 42.24
CA ALA A 558 -33.26 30.12 43.60
C ALA A 558 -33.48 31.64 43.63
N ARG A 559 -32.74 32.38 42.79
CA ARG A 559 -32.78 33.85 42.77
C ARG A 559 -33.92 34.44 41.94
N PHE A 560 -34.29 33.78 40.84
CA PHE A 560 -35.24 34.31 39.85
C PHE A 560 -36.46 33.41 39.64
N GLY A 561 -36.68 32.40 40.49
CA GLY A 561 -37.76 31.41 40.31
C GLY A 561 -39.17 32.00 40.34
N GLU A 562 -39.42 33.04 41.13
CA GLU A 562 -40.69 33.77 41.12
C GLU A 562 -40.87 34.60 39.85
N LEU A 563 -39.84 35.37 39.47
CA LEU A 563 -39.85 36.16 38.25
C LEU A 563 -40.00 35.28 36.99
N ARG A 564 -39.44 34.06 37.01
CA ARG A 564 -39.61 33.07 35.93
C ARG A 564 -41.05 32.58 35.83
N ARG A 565 -41.69 32.27 36.96
CA ARG A 565 -43.10 31.85 37.00
C ARG A 565 -44.02 32.96 36.54
N ASP A 566 -43.75 34.20 36.92
CA ASP A 566 -44.50 35.37 36.44
C ASP A 566 -44.31 35.59 34.93
N ALA A 567 -43.07 35.49 34.44
CA ALA A 567 -42.75 35.60 33.03
C ALA A 567 -43.42 34.53 32.15
N GLN A 568 -43.94 33.44 32.74
CA GLN A 568 -44.66 32.38 32.03
C GLN A 568 -45.96 32.89 31.40
N TRP A 569 -46.57 33.93 31.95
CA TRP A 569 -47.73 34.60 31.34
C TRP A 569 -47.45 35.09 29.91
N TYR A 570 -46.22 35.53 29.63
CA TYR A 570 -45.84 35.98 28.29
C TYR A 570 -45.79 34.84 27.26
N ALA A 571 -45.70 33.57 27.68
CA ALA A 571 -45.67 32.44 26.75
C ALA A 571 -46.98 32.33 25.93
N GLU A 572 -48.12 32.72 26.51
CA GLU A 572 -49.44 32.71 25.86
C GLU A 572 -49.70 33.97 25.02
N VAL A 573 -48.96 35.06 25.26
CA VAL A 573 -49.13 36.35 24.58
C VAL A 573 -48.14 36.49 23.41
N ASP A 574 -46.86 36.25 23.66
CA ASP A 574 -45.78 36.23 22.68
C ASP A 574 -44.61 35.38 23.24
N GLY A 575 -44.51 34.14 22.77
CA GLY A 575 -43.45 33.21 23.17
C GLY A 575 -42.02 33.73 22.94
N THR A 576 -41.82 34.72 22.05
CA THR A 576 -40.49 35.30 21.82
C THR A 576 -40.02 36.15 22.99
N ILE A 577 -40.93 36.79 23.73
CA ILE A 577 -40.62 37.59 24.92
C ILE A 577 -40.19 36.65 26.05
N HIS A 578 -40.97 35.59 26.27
CA HIS A 578 -40.66 34.57 27.26
C HIS A 578 -39.29 33.92 26.99
N LEU A 579 -39.01 33.54 25.75
CA LEU A 579 -37.71 32.97 25.36
C LEU A 579 -36.56 33.96 25.56
N LYS A 580 -36.71 35.24 25.19
CA LYS A 580 -35.68 36.27 25.43
C LYS A 580 -35.37 36.43 26.92
N PHE A 581 -36.39 36.40 27.77
CA PHE A 581 -36.23 36.45 29.21
C PHE A 581 -35.42 35.26 29.72
N LEU A 582 -35.79 34.03 29.34
CA LEU A 582 -35.06 32.82 29.74
C LEU A 582 -33.61 32.84 29.24
N LYS A 583 -33.36 33.27 27.99
CA LYS A 583 -32.01 33.44 27.45
C LYS A 583 -31.19 34.44 28.26
N ALA A 584 -31.78 35.56 28.66
CA ALA A 584 -31.09 36.58 29.45
C ALA A 584 -30.66 36.05 30.84
N LEU A 585 -31.45 35.16 31.46
CA LEU A 585 -31.12 34.55 32.74
C LEU A 585 -29.90 33.62 32.64
N VAL A 586 -29.82 32.81 31.58
CA VAL A 586 -28.78 31.78 31.44
C VAL A 586 -27.55 32.25 30.65
N ALA A 587 -27.65 33.34 29.90
CA ALA A 587 -26.54 33.87 29.11
C ALA A 587 -25.25 34.17 29.90
N PRO A 588 -25.29 34.71 31.13
CA PRO A 588 -24.08 34.89 31.93
C PRO A 588 -23.35 33.59 32.24
N LEU A 589 -24.08 32.49 32.48
CA LEU A 589 -23.50 31.15 32.73
C LEU A 589 -22.74 30.65 31.50
N ILE A 590 -23.30 30.86 30.32
CA ILE A 590 -22.63 30.46 29.07
C ILE A 590 -21.50 31.41 28.71
N LYS A 591 -21.56 32.71 29.03
CA LYS A 591 -20.45 33.64 28.74
C LYS A 591 -19.21 33.41 29.60
N SER A 592 -19.36 32.85 30.80
CA SER A 592 -18.26 32.63 31.73
C SER A 592 -17.40 31.39 31.42
N VAL A 593 -17.92 30.42 30.67
CA VAL A 593 -17.15 29.23 30.28
C VAL A 593 -16.25 29.50 29.07
N SER A 594 -15.12 28.82 28.97
CA SER A 594 -14.21 28.83 27.82
C SER A 594 -14.83 28.22 26.56
N LEU A 595 -14.16 28.35 25.41
CA LEU A 595 -14.63 27.75 24.16
C LEU A 595 -14.66 26.21 24.24
N THR A 596 -13.60 25.59 24.77
CA THR A 596 -13.52 24.13 24.94
C THR A 596 -14.63 23.61 25.85
N GLU A 597 -14.92 24.31 26.95
CA GLU A 597 -16.03 23.97 27.84
C GLU A 597 -17.39 24.14 27.16
N ALA A 598 -17.60 25.23 26.41
CA ALA A 598 -18.83 25.43 25.65
C ALA A 598 -19.06 24.31 24.61
N LEU A 599 -18.01 23.90 23.90
CA LEU A 599 -18.06 22.78 22.97
C LEU A 599 -18.34 21.47 23.71
N GLN A 600 -17.67 21.19 24.82
CA GLN A 600 -17.90 19.99 25.64
C GLN A 600 -19.36 19.90 26.10
N LEU A 601 -19.95 21.02 26.55
CA LEU A 601 -21.37 21.11 26.89
C LEU A 601 -22.28 20.83 25.70
N TRP A 602 -21.96 21.34 24.51
CA TRP A 602 -22.73 21.12 23.28
C TRP A 602 -22.76 19.67 22.82
N PHE A 603 -21.59 19.01 22.78
CA PHE A 603 -21.47 17.60 22.41
C PHE A 603 -22.15 16.66 23.41
N ASN A 604 -22.26 17.09 24.68
CA ASN A 604 -22.86 16.34 25.78
C ASN A 604 -24.14 16.98 26.29
N ARG A 605 -24.89 17.67 25.42
CA ARG A 605 -26.13 18.38 25.80
C ARG A 605 -27.16 17.50 26.51
N ASP A 606 -27.14 16.20 26.24
CA ASP A 606 -28.01 15.21 26.87
C ASP A 606 -27.69 15.00 28.36
N ARG A 607 -26.44 15.23 28.79
CA ARG A 607 -26.02 15.19 30.21
C ARG A 607 -26.48 16.40 31.01
N ILE A 608 -26.95 17.46 30.36
CA ILE A 608 -27.41 18.67 31.04
C ILE A 608 -28.78 18.40 31.66
N SER A 609 -28.82 18.39 33.00
CA SER A 609 -30.03 18.24 33.80
C SER A 609 -30.52 19.62 34.25
N ALA A 610 -31.67 20.05 33.73
CA ALA A 610 -32.32 21.31 34.06
C ALA A 610 -33.81 21.25 33.66
N PRO A 611 -34.68 22.12 34.21
CA PRO A 611 -36.05 22.26 33.73
C PRO A 611 -36.08 22.56 32.23
N GLU A 612 -37.03 21.95 31.51
CA GLU A 612 -37.05 21.91 30.04
C GLU A 612 -36.92 23.31 29.39
N GLU A 613 -37.64 24.30 29.90
CA GLU A 613 -37.60 25.70 29.43
C GLU A 613 -36.20 26.33 29.57
N LEU A 614 -35.54 26.10 30.72
CA LEU A 614 -34.20 26.61 30.98
C LEU A 614 -33.14 25.85 30.18
N LYS A 615 -33.31 24.53 30.03
CA LYS A 615 -32.46 23.71 29.16
C LYS A 615 -32.55 24.18 27.73
N GLY A 616 -33.75 24.40 27.20
CA GLY A 616 -33.98 24.93 25.86
C GLY A 616 -33.31 26.30 25.65
N ALA A 617 -33.51 27.24 26.58
CA ALA A 617 -32.86 28.56 26.51
C ALA A 617 -31.34 28.47 26.60
N LEU A 618 -30.80 27.58 27.44
CA LEU A 618 -29.37 27.35 27.58
C LEU A 618 -28.76 26.81 26.28
N LEU A 619 -29.39 25.79 25.69
CA LEU A 619 -28.95 25.19 24.43
C LEU A 619 -29.02 26.20 23.28
N ASP A 620 -30.03 27.06 23.27
CA ASP A 620 -30.12 28.15 22.30
C ASP A 620 -28.95 29.15 22.43
N VAL A 621 -28.59 29.56 23.66
CA VAL A 621 -27.45 30.46 23.89
C VAL A 621 -26.13 29.79 23.53
N LEU A 622 -25.97 28.50 23.86
CA LEU A 622 -24.82 27.71 23.43
C LEU A 622 -24.74 27.63 21.91
N ARG A 623 -25.86 27.37 21.24
CA ARG A 623 -25.97 27.29 19.79
C ARG A 623 -25.56 28.62 19.13
N GLU A 624 -26.09 29.73 19.61
CA GLU A 624 -25.74 31.08 19.13
C GLU A 624 -24.25 31.38 19.32
N ARG A 625 -23.68 31.02 20.48
CA ARG A 625 -22.25 31.23 20.77
C ARG A 625 -21.35 30.40 19.86
N LEU A 626 -21.75 29.18 19.54
CA LEU A 626 -20.96 28.24 18.74
C LEU A 626 -21.28 28.31 17.24
N GLY A 627 -22.22 29.16 16.81
CA GLY A 627 -22.71 29.17 15.44
C GLY A 627 -23.27 27.82 14.98
N ALA A 628 -23.76 27.00 15.91
CA ALA A 628 -24.25 25.65 15.63
C ALA A 628 -25.64 25.70 14.97
N SER A 629 -25.98 24.65 14.21
CA SER A 629 -27.35 24.43 13.71
C SER A 629 -28.15 23.53 14.68
N PRO A 630 -29.49 23.62 14.70
CA PRO A 630 -30.37 22.80 15.55
C PRO A 630 -30.13 21.29 15.44
#